data_AF-A0A8K0V5L8-F1
#
_entry.id   AF-A0A8K0V5L8-F1
#
_cell.length_a   1.000
_cell.length_b   1.000
_cell.length_c   1.000
_cell.angle_alpha   90.00
_cell.angle_beta   90.00
_cell.angle_gamma   90.00
#
_symmetry.space_group_name_H-M   'P 1'
#
loop_
_entity.id
_entity.type
_entity.pdbx_description
1 polymer ?
#
loop_
_entity_poly.entity_id
_entity_poly.type
_entity_poly.pdbx_seq_one_letter_code
_entity_poly.pdbx_strand_id
1 'polypeptide(L)' 'MSFHELVKQQISDLTDFDVNQLRNETSVAEIGLASLDFLSIQVAIKRKLDIEIDLNRLTTANVTTYGDLITFLETY' A
#
# COMPACT_ATOMS: atom_id res chain seq x y z
N MET A 1 -7.59 13.73 -6.65
CA MET A 1 -7.16 12.77 -5.62
C MET A 1 -5.82 12.22 -6.05
N SER A 2 -4.79 12.40 -5.23
CA SER A 2 -3.43 11.93 -5.51
C SER A 2 -3.30 10.43 -5.26
N PHE A 3 -2.29 9.81 -5.86
CA PHE A 3 -1.98 8.39 -5.64
C PHE A 3 -1.80 8.07 -4.15
N HIS A 4 -1.03 8.91 -3.43
CA HIS A 4 -0.87 8.84 -1.99
C HIS A 4 -2.18 8.83 -1.21
N GLU A 5 -3.12 9.72 -1.53
CA GLU A 5 -4.41 9.78 -0.83
C GLU A 5 -5.22 8.51 -1.01
N LEU A 6 -5.12 7.88 -2.19
CA LEU A 6 -5.80 6.63 -2.48
C LEU A 6 -5.23 5.48 -1.65
N VAL A 7 -3.91 5.36 -1.58
CA VAL A 7 -3.27 4.33 -0.75
C VAL A 7 -3.57 4.57 0.72
N LYS A 8 -3.51 5.82 1.19
CA LYS A 8 -3.90 6.19 2.56
C LYS A 8 -5.33 5.80 2.87
N GLN A 9 -6.28 6.11 2.00
CA GLN A 9 -7.67 5.69 2.20
C GLN A 9 -7.80 4.17 2.29
N GLN A 10 -7.15 3.42 1.41
CA GLN A 10 -7.22 1.95 1.48
C GLN A 10 -6.61 1.40 2.76
N ILE A 11 -5.51 1.98 3.24
CA ILE A 11 -4.94 1.63 4.54
C ILE A 11 -5.94 1.93 5.65
N SER A 12 -6.55 3.12 5.67
CA SER A 12 -7.58 3.49 6.66
C SER A 12 -8.85 2.63 6.60
N ASP A 13 -9.20 2.09 5.43
CA ASP A 13 -10.38 1.23 5.24
C ASP A 13 -10.08 -0.21 5.66
N LEU A 14 -8.84 -0.67 5.48
CA LEU A 14 -8.42 -2.06 5.77
C LEU A 14 -7.90 -2.22 7.20
N THR A 15 -7.35 -1.17 7.79
CA THR A 15 -6.80 -1.19 9.14
C THR A 15 -7.35 -0.02 9.96
N ASP A 16 -7.37 -0.19 11.27
CA ASP A 16 -7.77 0.88 12.21
C ASP A 16 -6.65 1.93 12.41
N PHE A 17 -5.68 1.99 11.49
CA PHE A 17 -4.52 2.86 11.62
C PHE A 17 -4.85 4.30 11.27
N ASP A 18 -4.46 5.24 12.14
CA ASP A 18 -4.64 6.66 11.89
C ASP A 18 -3.69 7.14 10.77
N VAL A 19 -4.25 7.38 9.58
CA VAL A 19 -3.51 7.86 8.41
C VAL A 19 -2.80 9.20 8.58
N ASN A 20 -3.16 9.98 9.62
CA ASN A 20 -2.45 11.20 9.99
C ASN A 20 -1.09 10.92 10.63
N GLN A 21 -0.92 9.72 11.22
CA GLN A 21 0.35 9.26 11.77
C GLN A 21 1.19 8.49 10.76
N LEU A 22 0.64 8.21 9.57
CA LEU A 22 1.31 7.45 8.52
C LEU A 22 2.48 8.24 7.93
N ARG A 23 3.69 7.73 8.13
CA ARG A 23 4.94 8.26 7.57
C ARG A 23 5.58 7.22 6.66
N ASN A 24 6.49 7.67 5.79
CA ASN A 24 7.22 6.78 4.88
C ASN A 24 8.03 5.72 5.64
N GLU A 25 8.53 6.07 6.82
CA GLU A 25 9.27 5.17 7.72
C GLU A 25 8.38 4.21 8.52
N THR A 26 7.06 4.41 8.53
CA THR A 26 6.13 3.56 9.28
C THR A 26 6.16 2.14 8.71
N SER A 27 6.38 1.15 9.58
CA SER A 27 6.41 -0.24 9.16
C SER A 27 5.01 -0.70 8.79
N VAL A 28 4.89 -1.49 7.73
CA VAL A 28 3.60 -2.11 7.35
C VAL A 28 3.03 -3.02 8.42
N ALA A 29 3.90 -3.65 9.23
CA ALA A 29 3.49 -4.41 10.40
C ALA A 29 2.87 -3.52 11.50
N GLU A 30 3.38 -2.29 11.69
CA GLU A 30 2.83 -1.31 12.64
C GLU A 30 1.48 -0.75 12.19
N ILE A 31 1.29 -0.65 10.87
CA ILE A 31 0.01 -0.28 10.25
C ILE A 31 -1.04 -1.38 10.47
N GLY A 32 -0.61 -2.60 10.82
CA GLY A 32 -1.49 -3.76 10.97
C GLY A 32 -1.83 -4.41 9.63
N LEU A 33 -1.07 -4.14 8.56
CA LEU A 33 -1.27 -4.79 7.28
C LEU A 33 -0.74 -6.23 7.36
N ALA A 34 -1.65 -7.20 7.39
CA ALA A 34 -1.31 -8.59 7.20
C ALA A 34 -1.12 -8.87 5.70
N SER A 35 -0.48 -9.98 5.36
CA SER A 35 -0.20 -10.39 3.97
C SER A 35 -1.44 -10.41 3.06
N LEU A 36 -2.63 -10.62 3.62
CA LEU A 36 -3.91 -10.57 2.89
C LEU A 36 -4.39 -9.13 2.62
N ASP A 37 -4.11 -8.18 3.50
CA ASP A 37 -4.51 -6.78 3.33
C ASP A 37 -3.71 -6.12 2.20
N PHE A 38 -2.44 -6.51 2.04
CA PHE A 38 -1.64 -6.10 0.89
C PHE A 38 -2.28 -6.49 -0.45
N LEU A 39 -2.85 -7.69 -0.55
CA LEU A 39 -3.57 -8.11 -1.76
C LEU A 39 -4.81 -7.25 -1.99
N SER A 40 -5.53 -6.86 -0.94
CA SER A 40 -6.69 -5.97 -1.03
C SER A 40 -6.31 -4.58 -1.53
N ILE A 41 -5.26 -3.97 -0.96
CA ILE A 41 -4.70 -2.69 -1.44
C ILE A 41 -4.29 -2.81 -2.92
N GLN A 42 -3.60 -3.88 -3.28
CA GLN A 42 -3.15 -4.13 -4.66
C GLN A 42 -4.31 -4.22 -5.64
N VAL A 43 -5.37 -4.97 -5.31
CA VAL A 43 -6.56 -5.10 -6.17
C VAL A 43 -7.29 -3.76 -6.29
N ALA A 44 -7.39 -2.98 -5.19
CA ALA A 44 -8.02 -1.67 -5.22
C ALA A 44 -7.25 -0.70 -6.12
N ILE A 45 -5.92 -0.68 -6.03
CA ILE A 45 -5.04 0.16 -6.84
C ILE A 45 -5.09 -0.25 -8.31
N LYS A 46 -4.97 -1.55 -8.61
CA LYS A 46 -5.10 -2.08 -9.99
C LYS A 46 -6.42 -1.66 -10.64
N ARG A 47 -7.54 -1.75 -9.92
CA ARG A 47 -8.86 -1.33 -10.42
C ARG A 47 -8.97 0.17 -10.64
N LYS A 48 -8.31 0.99 -9.81
CA LYS A 48 -8.41 2.45 -9.85
C LYS A 48 -7.52 3.08 -10.92
N LEU A 49 -6.35 2.51 -11.15
CA LEU A 49 -5.33 3.08 -12.05
C LEU A 49 -5.22 2.32 -13.38
N ASP A 50 -5.95 1.22 -13.53
CA ASP A 50 -5.93 0.33 -14.70
C ASP A 50 -4.51 -0.17 -15.08
N ILE A 51 -3.58 -0.11 -14.13
CA ILE A 51 -2.20 -0.61 -14.29
C ILE A 51 -2.10 -2.05 -13.83
N GLU A 52 -1.46 -2.86 -14.67
CA GLU A 52 -1.17 -4.25 -14.38
C GLU A 52 0.08 -4.34 -13.49
N ILE A 53 -0.13 -4.21 -12.18
CA ILE A 53 0.94 -4.37 -11.19
C ILE A 53 1.23 -5.86 -11.03
N ASP A 54 2.48 -6.26 -11.24
CA ASP A 54 2.93 -7.63 -11.04
C ASP A 54 2.94 -7.96 -9.54
N LEU A 55 1.89 -8.68 -9.11
CA LEU A 55 1.62 -9.04 -7.73
C LEU A 55 2.77 -9.86 -7.11
N ASN A 56 3.52 -10.61 -7.92
CA ASN A 56 4.67 -11.38 -7.45
C ASN A 56 5.86 -10.47 -7.14
N ARG A 57 5.99 -9.34 -7.83
CA ARG A 57 7.10 -8.40 -7.60
C ARG A 57 6.96 -7.67 -6.27
N LEU A 58 5.74 -7.44 -5.78
CA LEU A 58 5.49 -6.83 -4.47
C LEU A 58 5.90 -7.74 -3.31
N THR A 59 5.55 -9.01 -3.37
CA THR A 59 6.00 -10.03 -2.40
C THR A 59 7.50 -10.26 -2.48
N THR A 60 8.11 -10.12 -3.67
CA THR A 60 9.57 -10.26 -3.84
C THR A 60 10.33 -8.99 -3.41
N ALA A 61 9.70 -7.81 -3.51
CA ALA A 61 10.30 -6.52 -3.18
C ALA A 61 10.53 -6.31 -1.68
N ASN A 62 10.08 -7.23 -0.80
CA ASN A 62 10.19 -7.12 0.65
C ASN A 62 9.73 -5.75 1.16
N VAL A 63 8.56 -5.31 0.72
CA VAL A 63 7.99 -4.03 1.18
C VAL A 63 7.80 -4.09 2.70
N THR A 64 8.64 -3.36 3.42
CA THR A 64 8.66 -3.34 4.89
C THR A 64 8.08 -2.07 5.46
N THR A 65 8.07 -0.98 4.69
CA THR A 65 7.56 0.32 5.12
C THR A 65 6.53 0.87 4.14
N TYR A 66 5.73 1.83 4.60
CA TYR A 66 4.79 2.54 3.73
C TYR A 66 5.51 3.29 2.60
N GLY A 67 6.69 3.84 2.86
CA GLY A 67 7.51 4.50 1.84
C GLY A 67 7.96 3.55 0.75
N ASP A 68 8.37 2.33 1.10
CA ASP A 68 8.71 1.29 0.14
C ASP A 68 7.50 0.91 -0.73
N LEU A 69 6.32 0.81 -0.11
CA LEU A 69 5.08 0.49 -0.80
C LEU A 69 4.76 1.55 -1.86
N ILE A 70 4.78 2.82 -1.46
CA ILE A 70 4.57 3.94 -2.38
C ILE A 70 5.60 3.94 -3.49
N THR A 71 6.89 3.86 -3.15
CA THR A 71 7.97 3.93 -4.13
C THR A 71 7.85 2.82 -5.17
N PHE A 72 7.51 1.61 -4.72
CA PHE A 72 7.26 0.48 -5.60
C PHE A 72 6.10 0.77 -6.57
N LEU A 73 5.01 1.35 -6.06
CA LEU A 73 3.82 1.61 -6.85
C LEU A 73 3.96 2.83 -7.78
N GLU A 74 4.76 3.83 -7.42
CA GLU A 74 5.13 4.96 -8.30
C GLU A 74 6.12 4.58 -9.41
N THR A 75 6.77 3.43 -9.29
CA THR A 75 7.69 2.90 -10.33
C THR A 75 6.91 2.30 -11.52
N TYR A 76 5.59 2.15 -11.41
CA TYR A 76 4.67 1.67 -12.44
C TYR A 76 3.75 2.79 -12.94
#